data_AF-A0A4Z0A8R2-F1
#
_entry.id   AF-A0A4Z0A8R2-F1
#
_cell.length_a   1.000
_cell.length_b   1.000
_cell.length_c   1.000
_cell.angle_alpha   90.00
_cell.angle_beta   90.00
_cell.angle_gamma   90.00
#
_symmetry.space_group_name_H-M   'P 1'
#
loop_
_entity.id
_entity.type
_entity.pdbx_description
1 polymer ?
#
loop_
_entity_poly.entity_id
_entity_poly.type
_entity_poly.pdbx_seq_one_letter_code
_entity_poly.pdbx_strand_id
1 'polypeptide(L)'
;MSAVREIIRTDGPFGLYTGFRLHFVRDTLGTALYFFEYDGFRHMLGRLPSGEQGSIPPWLPIHSSLVPFVCGSFAGVSSWAIIYPLDVVKTKIQQRALAGERYRGPIETFQRLIRGPDAENPKPLLAGLARIYRGLGVSALRSVTTHGLLWTFFDLVAHYIDHLPARSLQDD
;
A
#
# COMPACT_ATOMS: atom_id res chain seq x y z
N MET A 1 -7.36 17.38 23.32
CA MET A 1 -6.14 18.11 23.77
C MET A 1 -5.37 17.39 24.88
N SER A 2 -6.05 16.66 25.78
CA SER A 2 -5.43 15.95 26.91
C SER A 2 -4.37 14.92 26.50
N ALA A 3 -4.66 14.06 25.51
CA ALA A 3 -3.71 13.04 25.05
C ALA A 3 -2.41 13.62 24.45
N VAL A 4 -2.52 14.69 23.66
CA VAL A 4 -1.33 15.36 23.07
C VAL A 4 -0.46 15.98 24.17
N ARG A 5 -1.09 16.63 25.16
CA ARG A 5 -0.39 17.23 26.30
C ARG A 5 0.32 16.16 27.15
N GLU A 6 -0.30 15.01 27.33
CA GLU A 6 0.25 13.88 28.07
C GLU A 6 1.48 13.29 27.36
N ILE A 7 1.41 13.06 26.05
CA ILE A 7 2.55 12.57 25.25
C ILE A 7 3.74 13.54 25.32
N ILE A 8 3.49 14.85 25.15
CA ILE A 8 4.55 15.87 25.23
C ILE A 8 5.18 15.91 26.63
N ARG A 9 4.41 15.67 27.69
CA ARG A 9 4.90 15.69 29.07
C ARG A 9 5.73 14.43 29.42
N THR A 10 5.40 13.28 28.84
CA THR A 10 6.05 12.00 29.14
C THR A 10 7.29 11.75 28.27
N ASP A 11 7.18 11.94 26.95
CA ASP A 11 8.22 11.61 25.97
C ASP A 11 8.86 12.86 25.31
N GLY A 12 8.41 14.06 25.70
CA GLY A 12 8.83 15.32 25.08
C GLY A 12 8.10 15.62 23.76
N PRO A 13 8.38 16.77 23.13
CA PRO A 13 7.76 17.17 21.86
C PRO A 13 8.07 16.21 20.70
N PHE A 14 9.20 15.51 20.77
CA PHE A 14 9.58 14.49 19.78
C PHE A 14 8.84 13.16 19.96
N GLY A 15 8.19 12.93 21.11
CA GLY A 15 7.35 11.76 21.36
C GLY A 15 6.22 11.61 20.33
N LEU A 16 5.71 12.73 19.80
CA LEU A 16 4.70 12.75 18.74
C LEU A 16 5.19 12.17 17.40
N TYR A 17 6.51 12.15 17.17
CA TYR A 17 7.12 11.61 15.95
C TYR A 17 7.65 10.19 16.15
N THR A 18 7.31 9.54 17.26
CA THR A 18 7.70 8.15 17.54
C THR A 18 7.11 7.22 16.49
N GLY A 19 7.98 6.72 15.60
CA GLY A 19 7.58 5.86 14.47
C GLY A 19 7.52 6.56 13.11
N PHE A 20 7.79 7.88 13.03
CA PHE A 20 7.81 8.62 11.75
C PHE A 20 8.81 8.03 10.75
N ARG A 21 10.02 7.66 11.18
CA ARG A 21 11.03 7.05 10.30
C ARG A 21 10.54 5.74 9.66
N LEU A 22 9.87 4.90 10.45
CA LEU A 22 9.33 3.63 9.96
C LEU A 22 8.11 3.85 9.07
N HIS A 23 7.33 4.89 9.35
CA HIS A 23 6.26 5.33 8.48
C HIS A 23 6.79 5.80 7.12
N PHE A 24 7.77 6.69 7.13
CA PHE A 24 8.39 7.25 5.92
C PHE A 24 8.93 6.15 5.00
N VAL A 25 9.75 5.24 5.54
CA VAL A 25 10.31 4.13 4.74
C VAL A 25 9.22 3.26 4.13
N ARG A 26 8.18 2.91 4.91
CA ARG A 26 7.04 2.13 4.40
C ARG A 26 6.32 2.89 3.29
N ASP A 27 6.07 4.17 3.47
CA ASP A 27 5.32 5.00 2.52
C ASP A 27 6.07 5.13 1.19
N THR A 28 7.35 5.51 1.24
CA THR A 28 8.19 5.63 0.05
C THR A 28 8.31 4.30 -0.70
N LEU A 29 8.56 3.20 0.01
CA LEU A 29 8.65 1.89 -0.62
C LEU A 29 7.31 1.47 -1.22
N GLY A 30 6.21 1.76 -0.54
CA GLY A 30 4.89 1.38 -1.02
C GLY A 30 4.47 2.12 -2.27
N THR A 31 4.69 3.43 -2.30
CA THR A 31 4.44 4.25 -3.49
C THR A 31 5.35 3.83 -4.65
N ALA A 32 6.64 3.60 -4.39
CA ALA A 32 7.58 3.17 -5.43
C ALA A 32 7.17 1.82 -6.05
N LEU A 33 6.81 0.83 -5.23
CA LEU A 33 6.37 -0.48 -5.70
C LEU A 33 5.05 -0.38 -6.47
N TYR A 34 4.08 0.39 -5.98
CA TYR A 34 2.80 0.59 -6.67
C TYR A 34 3.00 1.15 -8.07
N PHE A 35 3.79 2.22 -8.24
CA PHE A 35 4.03 2.81 -9.56
C PHE A 35 4.84 1.88 -10.46
N PHE A 36 5.84 1.20 -9.92
CA PHE A 36 6.64 0.24 -10.67
C PHE A 36 5.78 -0.92 -11.21
N GLU A 37 4.96 -1.52 -10.36
CA GLU A 37 4.08 -2.62 -10.75
C GLU A 37 2.98 -2.16 -11.71
N TYR A 38 2.39 -0.99 -11.44
CA TYR A 38 1.37 -0.42 -12.31
C TYR A 38 1.87 -0.15 -13.73
N ASP A 39 3.06 0.44 -13.86
CA ASP A 39 3.68 0.68 -15.16
C ASP A 39 4.06 -0.65 -15.84
N GLY A 40 4.59 -1.61 -15.08
CA GLY A 40 4.88 -2.97 -15.56
C GLY A 40 3.64 -3.68 -16.11
N PHE A 41 2.53 -3.69 -15.38
CA PHE A 41 1.29 -4.33 -15.82
C PHE A 41 0.68 -3.63 -17.03
N ARG A 42 0.74 -2.30 -17.09
CA ARG A 42 0.29 -1.58 -18.28
C ARG A 42 1.18 -1.81 -19.49
N HIS A 43 2.49 -1.88 -19.30
CA HIS A 43 3.42 -2.24 -20.36
C HIS A 43 3.10 -3.62 -20.93
N MET A 44 2.84 -4.61 -20.07
CA MET A 44 2.41 -5.96 -20.49
C MET A 44 1.06 -5.96 -21.24
N LEU A 45 0.17 -5.01 -20.94
CA LEU A 45 -1.14 -4.87 -21.57
C LEU A 45 -1.15 -3.91 -22.77
N GLY A 46 0.02 -3.61 -23.35
CA GLY A 46 0.11 -2.88 -24.62
C GLY A 46 0.12 -1.37 -24.48
N ARG A 47 0.57 -0.82 -23.34
CA ARG A 47 0.81 0.63 -23.19
C ARG A 47 1.81 1.13 -24.24
N LEU A 48 1.39 2.13 -25.00
CA LEU A 48 2.22 2.76 -26.02
C LEU A 48 3.23 3.73 -25.36
N PRO A 49 4.37 4.00 -26.01
CA PRO A 49 5.32 5.03 -25.56
C PRO A 49 4.69 6.43 -25.46
N SER A 50 3.59 6.69 -26.16
CA SER A 50 2.79 7.93 -26.08
C SER A 50 2.00 8.06 -24.77
N GLY A 51 1.93 7.01 -23.94
CA GLY A 51 1.14 7.00 -22.71
C GLY A 51 -0.30 6.49 -22.88
N GLU A 52 -0.75 6.38 -24.13
CA GLU A 52 -2.07 5.87 -24.52
C GLU A 52 -2.18 4.35 -24.34
N GLN A 53 -3.40 3.89 -24.10
CA GLN A 53 -3.71 2.46 -24.00
C GLN A 53 -3.80 1.84 -25.40
N GLY A 54 -2.83 1.00 -25.76
CA GLY A 54 -2.82 0.29 -27.04
C GLY A 54 -3.73 -0.94 -27.04
N SER A 55 -3.58 -1.75 -28.10
CA SER A 55 -4.32 -3.00 -28.27
C SER A 55 -3.97 -4.01 -27.18
N ILE A 56 -5.01 -4.47 -26.49
CA ILE A 56 -4.96 -5.43 -25.40
C ILE A 56 -4.54 -6.79 -25.96
N PRO A 57 -3.68 -7.57 -25.27
CA PRO A 57 -3.25 -8.85 -25.80
C PRO A 57 -4.41 -9.87 -25.94
N PRO A 58 -4.35 -10.77 -26.95
CA PRO A 58 -5.48 -11.65 -27.30
C PRO A 58 -5.90 -12.63 -26.19
N TRP A 59 -5.03 -12.90 -25.22
CA TRP A 59 -5.28 -13.83 -24.12
C TRP A 59 -6.12 -13.22 -22.98
N LEU A 60 -6.36 -11.89 -22.99
CA LEU A 60 -7.15 -11.20 -21.96
C LEU A 60 -8.27 -10.35 -22.59
N PRO A 61 -9.48 -10.90 -22.77
CA PRO A 61 -10.62 -10.20 -23.35
C PRO A 61 -11.28 -9.27 -22.33
N ILE A 62 -10.63 -8.14 -22.02
CA ILE A 62 -11.18 -7.06 -21.20
C ILE A 62 -11.41 -5.82 -22.07
N HIS A 63 -12.34 -4.94 -21.67
CA HIS A 63 -12.55 -3.68 -22.38
C HIS A 63 -11.42 -2.69 -22.07
N SER A 64 -11.01 -1.85 -23.02
CA SER A 64 -9.86 -0.92 -22.84
C SER A 64 -10.03 0.03 -21.64
N SER A 65 -11.27 0.40 -21.30
CA SER A 65 -11.57 1.23 -20.12
C SER A 65 -11.39 0.50 -18.79
N LEU A 66 -11.39 -0.83 -18.78
CA LEU A 66 -11.19 -1.63 -17.56
C LEU A 66 -9.70 -1.95 -17.32
N VAL A 67 -8.84 -1.74 -18.30
CA VAL A 67 -7.38 -1.94 -18.17
C VAL A 67 -6.79 -1.11 -17.00
N PRO A 68 -7.07 0.21 -16.87
CA PRO A 68 -6.68 0.99 -15.69
C PRO A 68 -7.09 0.35 -14.36
N PHE A 69 -8.34 -0.09 -14.26
CA PHE A 69 -8.91 -0.66 -13.05
C PHE A 69 -8.24 -2.00 -12.67
N VAL A 70 -8.06 -2.90 -13.65
CA VAL A 70 -7.46 -4.21 -13.42
C VAL A 70 -5.97 -4.06 -13.07
N CYS A 71 -5.22 -3.24 -13.81
CA CYS A 71 -3.82 -2.95 -13.50
C CYS A 71 -3.66 -2.33 -12.11
N GLY A 72 -4.46 -1.30 -11.81
CA GLY A 72 -4.42 -0.61 -10.51
C GLY A 72 -4.80 -1.53 -9.35
N SER A 73 -5.79 -2.39 -9.54
CA SER A 73 -6.20 -3.37 -8.52
C SER A 73 -5.13 -4.43 -8.30
N PHE A 74 -4.54 -4.97 -9.37
CA PHE A 74 -3.51 -6.00 -9.26
C PHE A 74 -2.22 -5.43 -8.66
N ALA A 75 -1.73 -4.29 -9.18
CA ALA A 75 -0.61 -3.54 -8.59
C ALA A 75 -0.88 -3.18 -7.11
N GLY A 76 -2.09 -2.75 -6.78
CA GLY A 76 -2.46 -2.44 -5.41
C GLY A 76 -2.43 -3.66 -4.49
N VAL A 77 -2.71 -4.87 -4.99
CA VAL A 77 -2.66 -6.11 -4.20
C VAL A 77 -1.24 -6.66 -4.10
N SER A 78 -0.48 -6.68 -5.21
CA SER A 78 0.90 -7.18 -5.23
C SER A 78 1.85 -6.30 -4.40
N SER A 79 1.77 -4.99 -4.55
CA SER A 79 2.57 -4.05 -3.75
C SER A 79 2.28 -4.24 -2.26
N TRP A 80 1.00 -4.34 -1.88
CA TRP A 80 0.62 -4.61 -0.50
C TRP A 80 1.11 -5.96 0.00
N ALA A 81 1.12 -7.00 -0.82
CA ALA A 81 1.66 -8.30 -0.44
C ALA A 81 3.16 -8.22 -0.12
N ILE A 82 3.93 -7.46 -0.90
CA ILE A 82 5.37 -7.24 -0.67
C ILE A 82 5.63 -6.41 0.59
N ILE A 83 4.84 -5.35 0.82
CA ILE A 83 5.00 -4.44 1.96
C ILE A 83 4.49 -5.06 3.27
N TYR A 84 3.57 -6.04 3.17
CA TYR A 84 2.84 -6.60 4.31
C TYR A 84 3.73 -7.01 5.49
N PRO A 85 4.87 -7.71 5.30
CA PRO A 85 5.75 -8.07 6.42
C PRO A 85 6.30 -6.86 7.18
N LEU A 86 6.64 -5.79 6.47
CA LEU A 86 7.14 -4.55 7.03
C LEU A 86 6.05 -3.85 7.86
N ASP A 87 4.81 -3.89 7.37
CA ASP A 87 3.66 -3.31 8.06
C ASP A 87 3.27 -4.10 9.32
N VAL A 88 3.37 -5.43 9.29
CA VAL A 88 3.16 -6.26 10.48
C VAL A 88 4.22 -5.99 11.55
N VAL A 89 5.48 -5.79 11.15
CA VAL A 89 6.56 -5.41 12.10
C VAL A 89 6.27 -4.05 12.72
N LYS A 90 5.91 -3.05 11.92
CA LYS A 90 5.56 -1.70 12.39
C LYS A 90 4.41 -1.72 13.38
N THR A 91 3.30 -2.37 13.03
CA THR A 91 2.11 -2.47 13.89
C THR A 91 2.44 -3.18 15.21
N LYS A 92 3.29 -4.22 15.20
CA LYS A 92 3.72 -4.89 16.43
C LYS A 92 4.58 -4.02 17.34
N ILE A 93 5.48 -3.22 16.79
CA ILE A 93 6.29 -2.28 17.57
C ILE A 93 5.40 -1.20 18.19
N GLN A 94 4.46 -0.65 17.41
CA GLN A 94 3.50 0.35 17.90
C GLN A 94 2.57 -0.22 18.98
N GLN A 95 2.08 -1.46 18.80
CA GLN A 95 1.29 -2.15 19.83
C GLN A 95 2.06 -2.30 21.14
N ARG A 96 3.35 -2.67 21.08
CA ARG A 96 4.20 -2.78 22.28
C ARG A 96 4.42 -1.44 22.98
N ALA A 97 4.67 -0.39 22.21
CA ALA A 97 4.82 0.96 22.76
C ALA A 97 3.55 1.42 23.48
N LEU A 98 2.37 1.17 22.90
CA LEU A 98 1.09 1.48 23.53
C LEU A 98 0.80 0.64 24.79
N ALA A 99 1.32 -0.59 24.85
CA ALA A 99 1.19 -1.47 26.01
C ALA A 99 2.21 -1.17 27.13
N GLY A 100 3.11 -0.19 26.93
CA GLY A 100 4.19 0.10 27.88
C GLY A 100 5.25 -1.00 27.97
N GLU A 101 5.33 -1.89 26.96
CA GLU A 101 6.35 -2.93 26.90
C GLU A 101 7.71 -2.37 26.49
N ARG A 102 8.79 -3.06 26.89
CA ARG A 102 10.15 -2.73 26.47
C ARG A 102 10.23 -2.61 24.94
N TYR A 103 10.79 -1.49 24.48
CA TYR A 103 11.05 -1.25 23.06
C TYR A 103 11.86 -2.41 22.45
N ARG A 104 11.38 -2.90 21.31
CA ARG A 104 12.03 -3.94 20.53
C ARG A 104 12.32 -3.41 19.13
N GLY A 105 13.54 -3.64 18.65
CA GLY A 105 13.95 -3.19 17.32
C GLY A 105 13.15 -3.87 16.19
N PRO A 106 13.13 -3.29 14.98
CA PRO A 106 12.45 -3.87 13.81
C PRO A 106 12.99 -5.26 13.43
N ILE A 107 14.32 -5.42 13.42
CA ILE A 107 14.98 -6.67 13.05
C ILE A 107 14.67 -7.77 14.08
N GLU A 108 14.76 -7.45 15.37
CA GLU A 108 14.43 -8.41 16.44
C GLU A 108 12.95 -8.83 16.39
N THR A 109 12.06 -7.87 16.12
CA THR A 109 10.62 -8.15 15.98
C THR A 109 10.34 -9.05 14.78
N PHE A 110 10.97 -8.78 13.63
CA PHE A 110 10.85 -9.60 12.42
C PHE A 110 11.38 -11.02 12.63
N GLN A 111 12.57 -11.17 13.22
CA GLN A 111 13.18 -12.47 13.50
C GLN A 111 12.29 -13.33 14.42
N ARG A 112 11.73 -12.73 15.48
CA ARG A 112 10.80 -13.44 16.39
C ARG A 112 9.46 -13.75 15.73
N LEU A 113 9.02 -12.94 14.76
CA LEU A 113 7.82 -13.23 13.97
C LEU A 113 8.00 -14.48 13.11
N ILE A 114 9.17 -14.62 12.48
CA ILE A 114 9.49 -15.75 11.59
C ILE A 114 9.86 -17.01 12.37
N ARG A 115 10.80 -16.91 13.32
CA ARG A 115 11.36 -18.07 14.02
C ARG A 115 10.59 -18.45 15.28
N GLY A 116 9.70 -17.58 15.75
CA GLY A 116 8.98 -17.76 17.01
C GLY A 116 9.69 -17.08 18.20
N PRO A 117 9.02 -17.02 19.35
CA PRO A 117 9.53 -16.36 20.56
C PRO A 117 10.65 -17.14 21.26
N ASP A 118 10.71 -18.46 21.09
CA ASP A 118 11.68 -19.35 21.72
C ASP A 118 12.87 -19.59 20.79
N ALA A 119 14.07 -19.20 21.22
CA ALA A 119 15.30 -19.39 20.46
C ALA A 119 15.73 -20.87 20.38
N GLU A 120 15.30 -21.68 21.36
CA GLU A 120 15.67 -23.09 21.49
C GLU A 120 14.86 -24.03 20.60
N ASN A 121 13.67 -23.61 20.14
CA ASN A 121 12.81 -24.37 19.24
C ASN A 121 12.27 -23.48 18.10
N PRO A 122 13.10 -23.17 17.09
CA PRO A 122 12.67 -22.34 15.97
C PRO A 122 11.54 -23.04 15.21
N LYS A 123 10.40 -22.36 15.09
CA LYS A 123 9.27 -22.86 14.32
C LYS A 123 9.63 -22.89 12.82
N PRO A 124 9.06 -23.83 12.04
CA PRO A 124 9.32 -23.93 10.62
C PRO A 124 9.01 -22.60 9.91
N LEU A 125 9.87 -22.20 8.97
CA LEU A 125 9.78 -20.90 8.28
C LEU A 125 8.42 -20.68 7.63
N LEU A 126 7.80 -21.74 7.10
CA LEU A 126 6.46 -21.68 6.51
C LEU A 126 5.38 -21.27 7.52
N ALA A 127 5.48 -21.73 8.78
CA ALA A 127 4.56 -21.33 9.83
C ALA A 127 4.77 -19.87 10.26
N GLY A 128 6.03 -19.40 10.23
CA GLY A 128 6.36 -17.98 10.42
C GLY A 128 5.80 -17.10 9.31
N LEU A 129 5.99 -17.51 8.06
CA LEU A 129 5.48 -16.82 6.88
C LEU A 129 3.93 -16.77 6.89
N ALA A 130 3.28 -17.89 7.19
CA ALA A 130 1.83 -17.97 7.30
C ALA A 130 1.27 -17.01 8.37
N ARG A 131 1.99 -16.81 9.49
CA ARG A 131 1.60 -15.83 10.52
C ARG A 131 1.74 -14.39 10.06
N ILE A 132 2.81 -14.09 9.31
CA ILE A 132 3.03 -12.76 8.76
C ILE A 132 1.94 -12.42 7.76
N TYR A 133 1.55 -13.35 6.90
CA TYR A 133 0.49 -13.16 5.89
C TYR A 133 -0.93 -13.35 6.41
N ARG A 134 -1.10 -13.68 7.70
CA ARG A 134 -2.42 -13.84 8.33
C ARG A 134 -3.11 -12.47 8.46
N GLY A 135 -4.01 -12.18 7.52
CA GLY A 135 -4.70 -10.89 7.41
C GLY A 135 -4.48 -10.19 6.07
N LEU A 136 -3.66 -10.76 5.18
CA LEU A 136 -3.47 -10.23 3.82
C LEU A 136 -4.80 -10.12 3.08
N GLY A 137 -5.72 -11.08 3.24
CA GLY A 137 -7.04 -11.04 2.58
C GLY A 137 -7.85 -9.77 2.91
N VAL A 138 -7.82 -9.31 4.16
CA VAL A 138 -8.50 -8.06 4.56
C VAL A 138 -7.79 -6.85 3.94
N SER A 139 -6.47 -6.88 3.86
CA SER A 139 -5.67 -5.80 3.26
C SER A 139 -5.84 -5.74 1.75
N ALA A 140 -5.93 -6.91 1.10
CA ALA A 140 -6.21 -7.05 -0.32
C ALA A 140 -7.62 -6.57 -0.65
N LEU A 141 -8.63 -6.97 0.14
CA LEU A 141 -10.00 -6.46 0.00
C LEU A 141 -10.05 -4.94 0.12
N ARG A 142 -9.42 -4.38 1.15
CA ARG A 142 -9.28 -2.92 1.30
C ARG A 142 -8.61 -2.30 0.08
N SER A 143 -7.53 -2.91 -0.42
CA SER A 143 -6.80 -2.40 -1.59
C SER A 143 -7.68 -2.39 -2.84
N VAL A 144 -8.42 -3.47 -3.10
CA VAL A 144 -9.38 -3.55 -4.22
C VAL A 144 -10.49 -2.52 -4.05
N THR A 145 -11.07 -2.37 -2.86
CA THR A 145 -12.11 -1.38 -2.61
C THR A 145 -11.59 0.04 -2.79
N THR A 146 -10.43 0.39 -2.23
CA THR A 146 -9.86 1.74 -2.32
C THR A 146 -9.43 2.07 -3.75
N HIS A 147 -8.60 1.24 -4.38
CA HIS A 147 -8.09 1.52 -5.72
C HIS A 147 -9.18 1.36 -6.78
N GLY A 148 -10.07 0.38 -6.63
CA GLY A 148 -11.19 0.16 -7.53
C GLY A 148 -12.14 1.34 -7.54
N LEU A 149 -12.59 1.80 -6.35
CA LEU A 149 -13.44 2.99 -6.25
C LEU A 149 -12.72 4.24 -6.74
N LEU A 150 -11.45 4.44 -6.37
CA LEU A 150 -10.67 5.60 -6.82
C LEU A 150 -10.66 5.73 -8.35
N TRP A 151 -10.34 4.64 -9.05
CA TRP A 151 -10.31 4.64 -10.52
C TRP A 151 -11.71 4.78 -11.13
N THR A 152 -12.74 4.15 -10.57
CA THR A 152 -14.12 4.33 -11.05
C THR A 152 -14.59 5.79 -10.94
N PHE A 153 -14.28 6.45 -9.81
CA PHE A 153 -14.61 7.87 -9.64
C PHE A 153 -13.78 8.77 -10.56
N PHE A 154 -12.50 8.46 -10.74
CA PHE A 154 -11.64 9.18 -11.67
C PHE A 154 -12.20 9.12 -13.10
N ASP A 155 -12.56 7.93 -13.59
CA ASP A 155 -13.10 7.74 -14.93
C ASP A 155 -14.43 8.48 -15.12
N LEU A 156 -15.30 8.48 -14.10
CA LEU A 156 -16.57 9.20 -14.14
C LEU A 156 -16.37 10.73 -14.25
N VAL A 157 -15.42 11.26 -13.49
CA VAL A 157 -15.10 12.70 -13.49
C VAL A 157 -14.38 13.10 -14.78
N ALA A 158 -13.44 12.29 -15.26
CA ALA A 158 -12.74 12.52 -16.52
C ALA A 158 -13.75 12.55 -17.68
N HIS A 159 -14.64 11.56 -17.76
CA HIS A 159 -15.70 11.53 -18.76
C HIS A 159 -16.62 12.75 -18.68
N TYR A 160 -16.94 13.23 -17.47
CA TYR A 160 -17.73 14.44 -17.30
C TYR A 160 -17.00 15.68 -17.83
N ILE A 161 -15.71 15.83 -17.52
CA ILE A 161 -14.87 16.96 -17.97
C ILE A 161 -14.73 16.97 -19.49
N ASP A 162 -14.51 15.81 -20.10
CA ASP A 162 -14.36 15.69 -21.56
C ASP A 162 -15.64 16.06 -22.33
N HIS A 163 -16.80 15.96 -21.67
CA HIS A 163 -18.10 16.35 -22.22
C HIS A 163 -18.52 17.78 -21.86
N LEU A 164 -17.69 18.54 -21.13
CA LEU A 164 -17.96 19.96 -20.93
C LEU A 164 -17.77 20.69 -22.28
N PRO A 165 -18.73 21.54 -22.68
CA PRO A 165 -18.54 22.37 -23.86
C PRO A 165 -17.29 23.23 -23.65
N ALA A 166 -16.32 23.11 -24.56
CA ALA A 166 -15.12 23.92 -24.53
C ALA A 166 -15.53 25.39 -24.45
N ARG A 167 -15.13 26.07 -23.37
CA ARG A 167 -15.38 27.50 -23.20
C ARG A 167 -14.68 28.20 -24.37
N SER A 168 -15.46 28.72 -25.31
CA SER A 168 -15.01 29.53 -26.43
C SER A 168 -14.23 30.72 -25.88
N LEU A 169 -12.90 30.63 -25.87
CA LEU A 169 -12.02 31.78 -25.79
C LEU A 169 -12.02 32.42 -27.18
N GLN A 170 -13.12 33.11 -27.47
CA GLN A 170 -13.27 33.97 -28.63
C GLN A 170 -14.01 35.22 -28.16
N ASP A 171 -13.30 36.01 -27.34
CA ASP A 171 -13.56 37.42 -27.09
C ASP A 171 -12.18 38.04 -26.81
N ASP A 172 -11.52 38.47 -27.89
CA ASP A 172 -10.75 39.73 -28.04
C ASP A 172 -10.17 39.82 -29.46
#